data_AF-A0A6L6Y7Z5-F1
#
_entry.id   AF-A0A6L6Y7Z5-F1
#
_cell.length_a   1.000
_cell.length_b   1.000
_cell.length_c   1.000
_cell.angle_alpha   90.00
_cell.angle_beta   90.00
_cell.angle_gamma   90.00
#
_symmetry.space_group_name_H-M   'P 1'
#
loop_
_entity.id
_entity.type
_entity.pdbx_description
1 polymer ?
#
loop_
_entity_poly.entity_id
_entity_poly.type
_entity_poly.pdbx_seq_one_letter_code
_entity_poly.pdbx_strand_id
1 'polypeptide(L)'
;MDKKYKLKSMVLLISSALVSNSAVAATLSIEQRLDLLEKELAKNNQELQSTKKELQKYKSLFESPPTVVANNAVARKENKVELTGQTRVPVKVASENNATASTSSPVRDMTLDDLSKYIKDDIGFEYSGYFRSGWSTGTRGAPKSYAIGSLGRFGQENGAWFDLQLSQKVYDDHNGKVAKAVVMLDGNVGQQYSSGWFDKDSENLLQFSDIYLTTKGFLPFAPEADFWVGKHALQKYEIQMLDWKSYRTDAGSGVGIENWQLGPGKLNVSLIREDINAHAVDYATSGKSQQVNTNSFDIRYKGIPLWDKATLEVSGRYITPNETDSNHKNEDDGNYYSVKDSWLAGLILRQNFTGGGFNELTLQGANNSMASGFARLSGANPSYSNNGTGDYYGEHTNGKAFRIISQGENYLRPDVIMAHALVYAHGNDIYSYDTGAHTEFDTVRAVVRPAYIWNNNNQTGVELGWFDQKNKIGGEEYHESGYKITPYHAIKVNTSILTSRPEIRFYGTYMKVKENGISQFEFADAKSDQFTVGVQAEVWWK
;
A
#
# COMPACT_ATOMS: atom_id res chain seq x y z
N MET A 1 2.93 -2.23 -48.97
CA MET A 1 2.27 -0.91 -48.90
C MET A 1 1.06 -1.13 -48.01
N ASP A 2 0.98 -0.68 -46.76
CA ASP A 2 1.09 0.69 -46.27
C ASP A 2 1.51 0.71 -44.80
N LYS A 3 2.64 1.37 -44.50
CA LYS A 3 3.04 1.78 -43.13
C LYS A 3 3.24 3.30 -43.01
N LYS A 4 2.89 4.09 -44.05
CA LYS A 4 3.17 5.54 -44.10
C LYS A 4 1.99 6.47 -43.81
N TYR A 5 0.78 5.95 -43.58
CA TYR A 5 -0.41 6.80 -43.39
C TYR A 5 -0.91 6.97 -41.94
N LYS A 6 -0.30 6.30 -40.94
CA LYS A 6 -0.72 6.46 -39.53
C LYS A 6 -0.03 7.61 -38.77
N LEU A 7 1.04 8.21 -39.31
CA LEU A 7 1.79 9.27 -38.61
C LEU A 7 1.25 10.69 -38.87
N LYS A 8 0.47 10.91 -39.93
CA LYS A 8 -0.03 12.26 -40.29
C LYS A 8 -1.31 12.67 -39.55
N SER A 9 -2.09 11.72 -39.04
CA SER A 9 -3.33 12.04 -38.28
C SER A 9 -3.06 12.45 -36.83
N MET A 10 -1.88 12.13 -36.29
CA MET A 10 -1.49 12.43 -34.90
C MET A 10 -0.91 13.85 -34.75
N VAL A 11 -0.41 14.45 -35.83
CA VAL A 11 0.13 15.83 -35.83
C VAL A 11 -0.98 16.87 -35.97
N LEU A 12 -2.10 16.54 -36.65
CA LEU A 12 -3.19 17.48 -36.90
C LEU A 12 -4.05 17.78 -35.65
N LEU A 13 -4.10 16.85 -34.69
CA LEU A 13 -4.84 16.99 -33.42
C LEU A 13 -4.08 17.79 -32.34
N ILE A 14 -2.76 17.97 -32.50
CA ILE A 14 -1.93 18.78 -31.59
C ILE A 14 -1.97 20.26 -31.99
N SER A 15 -2.25 20.57 -33.25
CA SER A 15 -2.28 21.95 -33.75
C SER A 15 -3.58 22.72 -33.45
N SER A 16 -4.68 22.03 -33.15
CA SER A 16 -5.98 22.68 -32.87
C SER A 16 -6.21 23.06 -31.41
N ALA A 17 -5.28 22.74 -30.49
CA ALA A 17 -5.36 23.11 -29.08
C ALA A 17 -4.60 24.41 -28.73
N LEU A 18 -3.97 25.07 -29.71
CA LEU A 18 -3.11 26.25 -29.47
C LEU A 18 -3.74 27.59 -29.79
N VAL A 19 -5.05 27.66 -30.07
CA VAL A 19 -5.71 28.95 -30.31
C VAL A 19 -7.06 28.97 -29.62
N SER A 20 -7.15 29.61 -28.44
CA SER A 20 -8.24 30.53 -28.07
C SER A 20 -8.06 31.16 -26.67
N ASN A 21 -7.96 32.49 -26.69
CA ASN A 21 -8.41 33.49 -25.72
C ASN A 21 -7.66 33.68 -24.39
N SER A 22 -6.65 34.55 -24.49
CA SER A 22 -6.09 35.38 -23.42
C SER A 22 -7.16 36.31 -22.82
N ALA A 23 -7.53 36.08 -21.56
CA ALA A 23 -8.24 37.07 -20.74
C ALA A 23 -7.19 37.99 -20.07
N VAL A 24 -7.25 39.27 -20.39
CA VAL A 24 -6.34 40.31 -19.89
C VAL A 24 -6.71 40.64 -18.45
N ALA A 25 -5.95 40.14 -17.49
CA ALA A 25 -5.89 40.70 -16.14
C ALA A 25 -4.79 41.77 -16.13
N ALA A 26 -5.09 42.97 -15.64
CA ALA A 26 -4.15 44.08 -15.58
C ALA A 26 -2.87 43.67 -14.82
N THR A 27 -1.75 43.60 -15.54
CA THR A 27 -0.44 43.29 -14.99
C THR A 27 0.12 44.50 -14.27
N LEU A 28 0.44 44.36 -12.96
CA LEU A 28 1.28 45.29 -12.19
C LEU A 28 2.48 45.76 -13.04
N SER A 29 2.83 47.05 -12.95
CA SER A 29 3.98 47.60 -13.69
C SER A 29 5.28 46.93 -13.25
N ILE A 30 6.30 46.94 -14.11
CA ILE A 30 7.62 46.34 -13.84
C ILE A 30 8.23 46.92 -12.55
N GLU A 31 8.06 48.21 -12.31
CA GLU A 31 8.54 48.90 -11.11
C GLU A 31 7.82 48.43 -9.83
N GLN A 32 6.50 48.21 -9.89
CA GLN A 32 5.75 47.67 -8.75
C GLN A 32 6.13 46.22 -8.42
N ARG A 33 6.50 45.43 -9.44
CA ARG A 33 7.00 44.06 -9.24
C ARG A 33 8.40 44.04 -8.64
N LEU A 34 9.27 44.96 -9.06
CA LEU A 34 10.61 45.12 -8.48
C LEU A 34 10.54 45.55 -7.02
N ASP A 35 9.70 46.53 -6.68
CA ASP A 35 9.53 46.99 -5.29
C ASP A 35 8.97 45.88 -4.38
N LEU A 36 8.01 45.08 -4.86
CA LEU A 36 7.50 43.91 -4.15
C LEU A 36 8.60 42.84 -3.96
N LEU A 37 9.39 42.55 -5.00
CA LEU A 37 10.48 41.58 -4.94
C LEU A 37 11.60 42.02 -3.99
N GLU A 38 11.98 43.30 -4.01
CA GLU A 38 13.01 43.84 -3.10
C GLU A 38 12.52 43.81 -1.65
N LYS A 39 11.25 44.12 -1.40
CA LYS A 39 10.64 44.05 -0.07
C LYS A 39 10.54 42.62 0.46
N GLU A 40 10.19 41.66 -0.41
CA GLU A 40 10.11 40.25 -0.07
C GLU A 40 11.50 39.62 0.11
N LEU A 41 12.50 40.05 -0.68
CA LEU A 41 13.90 39.68 -0.50
C LEU A 41 14.46 40.20 0.83
N ALA A 42 14.14 41.44 1.20
CA ALA A 42 14.54 42.02 2.49
C ALA A 42 13.92 41.26 3.68
N LYS A 43 12.64 40.87 3.56
CA LYS A 43 11.94 40.07 4.57
C LYS A 43 12.55 38.67 4.68
N ASN A 44 12.81 37.99 3.56
CA ASN A 44 13.47 36.69 3.53
C ASN A 44 14.89 36.75 4.11
N ASN A 45 15.64 37.82 3.86
CA ASN A 45 16.98 37.99 4.45
C ASN A 45 16.92 38.19 5.97
N GLN A 46 15.94 38.94 6.49
CA GLN A 46 15.72 39.06 7.94
C GLN A 46 15.34 37.72 8.57
N GLU A 47 14.41 37.00 7.95
CA GLU A 47 13.95 35.69 8.41
C GLU A 47 15.09 34.65 8.37
N LEU A 48 15.91 34.65 7.31
CA LEU A 48 17.10 33.82 7.21
C LEU A 48 18.12 34.14 8.32
N GLN A 49 18.29 35.41 8.69
CA GLN A 49 19.19 35.76 9.80
C GLN A 49 18.65 35.35 11.16
N SER A 50 17.33 35.46 11.41
CA SER A 50 16.74 34.94 12.65
C SER A 50 16.89 33.43 12.73
N THR A 51 16.60 32.71 11.64
CA THR A 51 16.70 31.25 11.58
C THR A 51 18.14 30.78 11.75
N LYS A 52 19.13 31.48 11.17
CA LYS A 52 20.56 31.16 11.39
C LYS A 52 21.00 31.36 12.84
N LYS A 53 20.52 32.42 13.51
CA LYS A 53 20.81 32.66 14.94
C LYS A 53 20.17 31.60 15.83
N GLU A 54 18.95 31.21 15.51
CA GLU A 54 18.23 30.15 16.22
C GLU A 54 18.94 28.80 16.03
N LEU A 55 19.35 28.47 14.81
CA LEU A 55 20.13 27.27 14.49
C LEU A 55 21.48 27.22 15.22
N GLN A 56 22.19 28.36 15.31
CA GLN A 56 23.45 28.43 16.08
C GLN A 56 23.24 28.19 17.57
N LYS A 57 22.13 28.69 18.12
CA LYS A 57 21.75 28.46 19.52
C LYS A 57 21.39 27.00 19.77
N TYR A 58 20.78 26.33 18.79
CA TYR A 58 20.52 24.90 18.86
C TYR A 58 21.81 24.07 18.77
N LYS A 59 22.73 24.40 17.85
CA LYS A 59 24.02 23.68 17.75
C LYS A 59 24.87 23.78 19.01
N SER A 60 24.91 24.94 19.67
CA SER A 60 25.69 25.11 20.91
C SER A 60 25.15 24.31 22.10
N LEU A 61 23.85 23.95 22.09
CA LEU A 61 23.25 23.08 23.11
C LEU A 61 23.66 21.61 22.96
N PHE A 62 24.02 21.17 21.75
CA PHE A 62 24.37 19.78 21.45
C PHE A 62 25.89 19.52 21.38
N GLU A 63 26.73 20.55 21.24
CA GLU A 63 28.19 20.41 21.16
C GLU A 63 28.93 20.41 22.52
N SER A 64 28.21 20.48 23.66
CA SER A 64 28.85 20.44 24.99
C SER A 64 29.07 19.00 25.48
N PRO A 65 30.31 18.47 25.55
CA PRO A 65 30.56 17.14 26.10
C PRO A 65 30.48 17.17 27.64
N PRO A 66 30.02 16.10 28.31
CA PRO A 66 30.09 16.02 29.76
C PRO A 66 31.55 15.93 30.22
N THR A 67 31.98 16.88 31.05
CA THR A 67 33.26 16.86 31.77
C THR A 67 33.24 15.74 32.81
N VAL A 68 33.93 14.64 32.52
CA VAL A 68 34.25 13.61 33.52
C VAL A 68 35.45 14.09 34.32
N VAL A 69 35.21 14.50 35.57
CA VAL A 69 36.28 14.77 36.54
C VAL A 69 36.78 13.42 37.07
N ALA A 70 37.99 13.04 36.67
CA ALA A 70 38.70 11.90 37.23
C ALA A 70 39.43 12.29 38.52
N ASN A 71 39.22 11.54 39.61
CA ASN A 71 40.11 11.55 40.78
C ASN A 71 40.28 10.13 41.35
N ASN A 72 41.48 9.60 41.12
CA ASN A 72 42.36 8.72 41.94
C ASN A 72 41.82 7.49 42.70
N ALA A 73 42.19 6.32 42.16
CA ALA A 73 42.91 5.17 42.74
C ALA A 73 42.62 4.68 44.18
N VAL A 74 42.29 3.37 44.33
CA VAL A 74 42.93 2.37 45.24
C VAL A 74 42.63 0.91 44.80
N ALA A 75 43.71 0.13 44.65
CA ALA A 75 43.97 -1.32 44.84
C ALA A 75 43.05 -2.49 44.36
N ARG A 76 43.75 -3.50 43.81
CA ARG A 76 43.35 -4.87 43.39
C ARG A 76 42.65 -5.72 44.48
N LYS A 77 41.69 -6.56 44.06
CA LYS A 77 41.69 -8.04 44.23
C LYS A 77 40.62 -8.73 43.36
N GLU A 78 40.93 -9.97 42.96
CA GLU A 78 40.23 -10.87 42.04
C GLU A 78 38.85 -11.34 42.54
N ASN A 79 37.85 -11.44 41.64
CA ASN A 79 37.24 -12.71 41.19
C ASN A 79 35.87 -12.54 40.48
N LYS A 80 35.70 -13.39 39.45
CA LYS A 80 34.47 -13.96 38.86
C LYS A 80 33.45 -13.08 38.13
N VAL A 81 33.08 -13.64 36.97
CA VAL A 81 32.14 -13.23 35.94
C VAL A 81 30.69 -13.23 36.45
N GLU A 82 29.94 -12.18 36.14
CA GLU A 82 28.50 -12.24 35.80
C GLU A 82 28.11 -10.99 34.99
N LEU A 83 27.65 -11.19 33.75
CA LEU A 83 27.14 -10.15 32.87
C LEU A 83 25.63 -10.01 33.09
N THR A 84 25.24 -9.06 33.93
CA THR A 84 23.87 -8.57 34.05
C THR A 84 23.87 -7.04 34.16
N GLY A 85 23.15 -6.36 33.26
CA GLY A 85 22.85 -4.92 33.33
C GLY A 85 22.25 -4.47 32.01
N GLN A 86 20.93 -4.37 31.83
CA GLN A 86 20.06 -3.30 32.36
C GLN A 86 20.69 -1.91 32.32
N THR A 87 20.67 -1.29 31.14
CA THR A 87 20.81 0.17 31.04
C THR A 87 19.44 0.81 31.21
N ARG A 88 19.09 1.16 32.45
CA ARG A 88 17.96 2.03 32.77
C ARG A 88 18.36 3.47 32.45
N VAL A 89 17.64 4.12 31.55
CA VAL A 89 17.68 5.57 31.37
C VAL A 89 16.97 6.21 32.58
N PRO A 90 17.59 7.09 33.37
CA PRO A 90 16.92 7.71 34.50
C PRO A 90 16.02 8.85 34.00
N VAL A 91 14.71 8.62 33.98
CA VAL A 91 13.70 9.69 33.94
C VAL A 91 13.55 10.22 35.37
N LYS A 92 14.09 11.40 35.65
CA LYS A 92 13.72 12.14 36.86
C LYS A 92 12.43 12.90 36.60
N VAL A 93 11.34 12.39 37.16
CA VAL A 93 10.14 13.16 37.46
C VAL A 93 10.46 14.03 38.66
N ALA A 94 10.38 15.35 38.52
CA ALA A 94 10.44 16.27 39.67
C ALA A 94 9.11 17.02 39.74
N SER A 95 8.39 16.80 40.82
CA SER A 95 7.26 17.63 41.24
C SER A 95 7.69 18.43 42.47
N GLU A 96 7.57 19.74 42.31
CA GLU A 96 7.29 20.82 43.26
C GLU A 96 8.22 21.25 44.42
N ASN A 97 8.45 22.57 44.38
CA ASN A 97 8.62 23.56 45.46
C ASN A 97 10.04 23.95 45.89
N ASN A 98 10.54 25.06 45.32
CA ASN A 98 10.82 26.27 46.11
C ASN A 98 11.08 27.50 45.22
N ALA A 99 10.53 28.62 45.66
CA ALA A 99 10.62 29.93 45.03
C ALA A 99 12.06 30.48 45.05
N THR A 100 12.58 30.88 43.89
CA THR A 100 13.41 32.08 43.76
C THR A 100 13.47 32.50 42.30
N ALA A 101 13.25 33.79 42.06
CA ALA A 101 13.18 34.41 40.75
C ALA A 101 14.48 34.23 39.96
N SER A 102 14.37 33.60 38.79
CA SER A 102 15.28 33.82 37.68
C SER A 102 14.47 33.75 36.39
N THR A 103 14.53 34.81 35.60
CA THR A 103 14.01 34.88 34.23
C THR A 103 14.76 33.89 33.35
N SER A 104 14.31 32.63 33.39
CA SER A 104 14.66 31.62 32.39
C SER A 104 13.63 31.69 31.28
N SER A 105 14.11 31.80 30.04
CA SER A 105 13.27 31.66 28.85
C SER A 105 12.52 30.32 28.93
N PRO A 106 11.25 30.25 28.51
CA PRO A 106 10.50 29.00 28.58
C PRO A 106 11.25 27.95 27.76
N VAL A 107 11.73 26.90 28.43
CA VAL A 107 12.20 25.68 27.79
C VAL A 107 10.97 25.12 27.08
N ARG A 108 10.96 25.20 25.76
CA ARG A 108 9.88 24.63 24.95
C ARG A 108 10.02 23.12 25.06
N ASP A 109 9.07 22.45 25.70
CA ASP A 109 9.03 20.99 25.74
C ASP A 109 9.00 20.47 24.30
N MET A 110 10.07 19.78 23.88
CA MET A 110 10.15 19.17 22.56
C MET A 110 9.13 18.04 22.47
N THR A 111 8.25 18.10 21.47
CA THR A 111 7.33 16.99 21.20
C THR A 111 8.04 15.88 20.41
N LEU A 112 7.47 14.67 20.40
CA LEU A 112 7.93 13.60 19.51
C LEU A 112 7.88 14.02 18.03
N ASP A 113 6.92 14.88 17.67
CA ASP A 113 6.82 15.43 16.32
C ASP A 113 7.99 16.39 16.01
N ASP A 114 8.41 17.21 16.98
CA ASP A 114 9.56 18.11 16.82
C ASP A 114 10.87 17.33 16.71
N LEU A 115 11.04 16.27 17.52
CA LEU A 115 12.19 15.38 17.42
C LEU A 115 12.19 14.60 16.09
N SER A 116 11.04 14.09 15.66
CA SER A 116 10.89 13.39 14.36
C SER A 116 11.23 14.31 13.20
N LYS A 117 10.75 15.55 13.20
CA LYS A 117 11.12 16.58 12.21
C LYS A 117 12.61 16.88 12.24
N TYR A 118 13.20 17.09 13.43
CA TYR A 118 14.63 17.35 13.56
C TYR A 118 15.49 16.19 13.02
N ILE A 119 15.16 14.94 13.35
CA ILE A 119 15.84 13.76 12.82
C ILE A 119 15.66 13.66 11.29
N LYS A 120 14.46 13.92 10.77
CA LYS A 120 14.20 13.89 9.31
C LYS A 120 14.96 14.98 8.56
N ASP A 121 15.09 16.17 9.14
CA ASP A 121 15.71 17.32 8.48
C ASP A 121 17.25 17.30 8.60
N ASP A 122 17.79 16.95 9.79
CA ASP A 122 19.23 16.99 10.11
C ASP A 122 19.92 15.63 9.88
N ILE A 123 19.34 14.53 10.38
CA ILE A 123 19.90 13.16 10.22
C ILE A 123 19.45 12.53 8.90
N GLY A 124 18.28 12.92 8.37
CA GLY A 124 17.75 12.37 7.13
C GLY A 124 17.11 10.99 7.26
N PHE A 125 16.93 10.47 8.47
CA PHE A 125 16.38 9.14 8.72
C PHE A 125 14.86 9.18 8.90
N GLU A 126 14.16 8.23 8.27
CA GLU A 126 12.72 8.06 8.34
C GLU A 126 12.38 6.58 8.59
N TYR A 127 11.50 6.34 9.56
CA TYR A 127 10.96 5.03 9.89
C TYR A 127 9.45 5.08 9.78
N SER A 128 8.90 4.21 8.92
CA SER A 128 7.47 4.08 8.68
C SER A 128 7.09 2.61 8.65
N GLY A 129 5.80 2.32 8.75
CA GLY A 129 5.37 0.93 8.73
C GLY A 129 3.89 0.73 9.01
N TYR A 130 3.55 -0.55 9.07
CA TYR A 130 2.23 -1.06 9.36
C TYR A 130 2.36 -2.31 10.21
N PHE A 131 1.43 -2.55 11.13
CA PHE A 131 1.20 -3.90 11.62
C PHE A 131 -0.25 -4.14 12.03
N ARG A 132 -0.63 -5.42 12.01
CA ARG A 132 -1.82 -5.94 12.70
C ARG A 132 -1.42 -7.12 13.56
N SER A 133 -2.04 -7.22 14.73
CA SER A 133 -1.85 -8.34 15.65
C SER A 133 -3.02 -8.37 16.62
N GLY A 134 -3.44 -9.57 17.03
CA GLY A 134 -4.55 -9.71 17.96
C GLY A 134 -4.65 -11.06 18.63
N TRP A 135 -5.80 -11.29 19.24
CA TRP A 135 -6.22 -12.54 19.81
C TRP A 135 -7.66 -12.80 19.39
N SER A 136 -7.97 -14.05 19.02
CA SER A 136 -9.32 -14.45 18.69
C SER A 136 -9.56 -15.92 19.02
N THR A 137 -10.82 -16.27 19.25
CA THR A 137 -11.25 -17.65 19.48
C THR A 137 -12.61 -17.90 18.86
N GLY A 138 -12.89 -19.14 18.46
CA GLY A 138 -14.14 -19.56 17.85
C GLY A 138 -14.91 -20.55 18.71
N THR A 139 -16.19 -20.75 18.39
CA THR A 139 -17.05 -21.75 19.06
C THR A 139 -16.57 -23.20 18.88
N ARG A 140 -15.68 -23.44 17.92
CA ARG A 140 -15.13 -24.76 17.56
C ARG A 140 -13.61 -24.70 17.38
N GLY A 141 -12.92 -24.04 18.31
CA GLY A 141 -11.46 -23.93 18.30
C GLY A 141 -10.96 -22.68 17.58
N ALA A 142 -9.79 -22.80 16.94
CA ALA A 142 -9.14 -21.68 16.27
C ALA A 142 -10.00 -21.11 15.12
N PRO A 143 -10.21 -19.78 15.06
CA PRO A 143 -10.89 -19.13 13.96
C PRO A 143 -10.29 -19.45 12.59
N LYS A 144 -11.11 -19.94 11.65
CA LYS A 144 -10.76 -19.97 10.23
C LYS A 144 -11.28 -18.74 9.51
N SER A 145 -10.49 -18.27 8.54
CA SER A 145 -10.90 -17.21 7.62
C SER A 145 -11.57 -17.80 6.38
N TYR A 146 -12.57 -17.11 5.84
CA TYR A 146 -13.34 -17.57 4.69
C TYR A 146 -13.53 -16.47 3.64
N ALA A 147 -13.09 -16.70 2.41
CA ALA A 147 -13.25 -15.74 1.31
C ALA A 147 -12.76 -14.30 1.66
N ILE A 148 -11.58 -14.16 2.30
CA ILE A 148 -11.01 -12.84 2.63
C ILE A 148 -10.77 -12.09 1.32
N GLY A 149 -11.51 -10.99 1.12
CA GLY A 149 -11.50 -10.24 -0.14
C GLY A 149 -12.78 -10.35 -0.94
N SER A 150 -13.67 -11.26 -0.56
CA SER A 150 -15.09 -11.22 -0.92
C SER A 150 -15.95 -10.86 0.29
N LEU A 151 -15.57 -11.37 1.47
CA LEU A 151 -16.05 -10.92 2.76
C LEU A 151 -15.07 -9.90 3.35
N GLY A 152 -15.62 -8.90 4.05
CA GLY A 152 -14.83 -7.83 4.66
C GLY A 152 -13.80 -8.36 5.67
N ARG A 153 -12.62 -7.75 5.70
CA ARG A 153 -11.49 -8.24 6.52
C ARG A 153 -11.72 -8.10 8.04
N PHE A 154 -12.59 -7.20 8.47
CA PHE A 154 -12.70 -6.83 9.89
C PHE A 154 -13.20 -8.03 10.72
N GLY A 155 -12.43 -8.41 11.75
CA GLY A 155 -12.76 -9.55 12.61
C GLY A 155 -12.67 -10.92 11.92
N GLN A 156 -11.90 -11.02 10.83
CA GLN A 156 -11.64 -12.27 10.09
C GLN A 156 -10.14 -12.49 9.78
N GLU A 157 -9.26 -11.62 10.28
CA GLU A 157 -7.82 -11.73 10.11
C GLU A 157 -7.19 -12.32 11.36
N ASN A 158 -6.93 -13.62 11.29
CA ASN A 158 -6.55 -14.41 12.45
C ASN A 158 -5.02 -14.60 12.59
N GLY A 159 -4.23 -13.96 11.71
CA GLY A 159 -2.77 -13.91 11.78
C GLY A 159 -2.25 -12.49 11.93
N ALA A 160 -0.98 -12.34 12.30
CA ALA A 160 -0.33 -11.04 12.32
C ALA A 160 0.20 -10.65 10.94
N TRP A 161 0.49 -9.37 10.73
CA TRP A 161 1.25 -8.93 9.56
C TRP A 161 2.02 -7.68 9.96
N PHE A 162 3.20 -7.48 9.38
CA PHE A 162 3.96 -6.25 9.57
C PHE A 162 4.65 -5.81 8.28
N ASP A 163 4.79 -4.50 8.14
CA ASP A 163 5.60 -3.79 7.16
C ASP A 163 6.52 -2.83 7.93
N LEU A 164 7.82 -2.88 7.66
CA LEU A 164 8.84 -2.02 8.27
C LEU A 164 9.67 -1.37 7.17
N GLN A 165 9.53 -0.07 6.99
CA GLN A 165 10.27 0.69 6.01
C GLN A 165 11.25 1.66 6.69
N LEU A 166 12.51 1.57 6.27
CA LEU A 166 13.61 2.42 6.68
C LEU A 166 14.07 3.22 5.48
N SER A 167 14.17 4.54 5.62
CA SER A 167 14.67 5.44 4.59
C SER A 167 15.74 6.35 5.16
N GLN A 168 16.86 6.48 4.45
CA GLN A 168 17.97 7.35 4.82
C GLN A 168 18.26 8.33 3.68
N LYS A 169 18.18 9.63 3.94
CA LYS A 169 18.71 10.66 3.06
C LYS A 169 20.23 10.55 3.07
N VAL A 170 20.80 10.15 1.94
CA VAL A 170 22.24 9.91 1.77
C VAL A 170 22.94 11.07 1.04
N TYR A 171 22.16 11.93 0.39
CA TYR A 171 22.66 13.13 -0.27
C TYR A 171 21.61 14.24 -0.25
N ASP A 172 22.05 15.47 -0.04
CA ASP A 172 21.27 16.70 -0.11
C ASP A 172 22.25 17.83 -0.46
N ASP A 173 22.07 18.46 -1.62
CA ASP A 173 22.91 19.61 -2.02
C ASP A 173 22.36 20.95 -1.53
N HIS A 174 21.23 20.93 -0.80
CA HIS A 174 20.46 22.09 -0.35
C HIS A 174 20.00 23.03 -1.49
N ASN A 175 20.08 22.58 -2.74
CA ASN A 175 19.69 23.30 -3.96
C ASN A 175 18.68 22.47 -4.80
N GLY A 176 17.99 21.54 -4.14
CA GLY A 176 16.90 20.75 -4.73
C GLY A 176 17.29 19.35 -5.19
N LYS A 177 18.57 18.94 -5.09
CA LYS A 177 18.99 17.57 -5.36
C LYS A 177 19.07 16.76 -4.08
N VAL A 178 18.28 15.70 -4.02
CA VAL A 178 18.19 14.80 -2.86
C VAL A 178 18.27 13.36 -3.33
N ALA A 179 18.99 12.52 -2.58
CA ALA A 179 18.96 11.06 -2.76
C ALA A 179 18.64 10.35 -1.44
N LYS A 180 17.77 9.34 -1.51
CA LYS A 180 17.37 8.51 -0.37
C LYS A 180 17.57 7.03 -0.69
N ALA A 181 18.21 6.31 0.22
CA ALA A 181 18.24 4.84 0.21
C ALA A 181 17.04 4.32 1.02
N VAL A 182 16.29 3.37 0.48
CA VAL A 182 15.07 2.83 1.08
C VAL A 182 15.15 1.31 1.15
N VAL A 183 14.78 0.75 2.30
CA VAL A 183 14.66 -0.69 2.55
C VAL A 183 13.32 -0.94 3.22
N MET A 184 12.54 -1.88 2.69
CA MET A 184 11.31 -2.36 3.32
C MET A 184 11.40 -3.86 3.57
N LEU A 185 11.06 -4.24 4.80
CA LEU A 185 10.87 -5.60 5.23
C LEU A 185 9.38 -5.82 5.50
N ASP A 186 8.83 -6.92 5.02
CA ASP A 186 7.49 -7.33 5.41
C ASP A 186 7.41 -8.81 5.72
N GLY A 187 6.31 -9.20 6.35
CA GLY A 187 6.18 -10.54 6.88
C GLY A 187 4.92 -10.82 7.65
N ASN A 188 4.78 -12.11 7.98
CA ASN A 188 3.76 -12.64 8.86
C ASN A 188 4.43 -13.15 10.14
N VAL A 189 3.69 -13.11 11.24
CA VAL A 189 4.11 -13.71 12.52
C VAL A 189 2.99 -14.60 13.01
N GLY A 190 3.29 -15.89 13.14
CA GLY A 190 2.35 -16.86 13.70
C GLY A 190 2.06 -16.53 15.16
N GLN A 191 0.77 -16.47 15.52
CA GLN A 191 0.34 -16.06 16.86
C GLN A 191 0.08 -17.24 17.82
N GLN A 192 0.25 -18.46 17.32
CA GLN A 192 -0.17 -19.69 17.99
C GLN A 192 0.91 -20.38 18.84
N TYR A 193 2.18 -20.02 18.65
CA TYR A 193 3.33 -20.61 19.35
C TYR A 193 4.19 -19.52 20.00
N SER A 194 4.87 -19.85 21.10
CA SER A 194 5.76 -18.92 21.80
C SER A 194 7.10 -18.71 21.07
N SER A 195 7.59 -19.72 20.35
CA SER A 195 8.75 -19.62 19.49
C SER A 195 8.36 -19.18 18.09
N GLY A 196 9.03 -18.16 17.54
CA GLY A 196 8.81 -17.66 16.19
C GLY A 196 10.12 -17.38 15.46
N TRP A 197 10.76 -18.42 14.92
CA TRP A 197 11.93 -18.28 14.06
C TRP A 197 11.48 -17.90 12.65
N PHE A 198 12.23 -17.02 11.98
CA PHE A 198 11.99 -16.75 10.57
C PHE A 198 12.35 -17.97 9.73
N ASP A 199 11.45 -18.39 8.87
CA ASP A 199 11.70 -19.42 7.86
C ASP A 199 10.74 -19.22 6.66
N LYS A 200 10.77 -20.12 5.68
CA LYS A 200 9.93 -20.06 4.47
C LYS A 200 8.74 -21.03 4.48
N ASP A 201 8.69 -21.92 5.48
CA ASP A 201 7.80 -23.09 5.52
C ASP A 201 6.75 -22.97 6.66
N SER A 202 6.87 -21.96 7.51
CA SER A 202 5.96 -21.63 8.61
C SER A 202 5.27 -20.29 8.41
N GLU A 203 4.41 -19.92 9.36
CA GLU A 203 3.72 -18.62 9.35
C GLU A 203 4.65 -17.43 9.66
N ASN A 204 5.88 -17.69 10.13
CA ASN A 204 6.85 -16.65 10.49
C ASN A 204 7.72 -16.29 9.28
N LEU A 205 7.13 -15.54 8.36
CA LEU A 205 7.78 -15.11 7.13
C LEU A 205 8.45 -13.75 7.33
N LEU A 206 9.66 -13.58 6.80
CA LEU A 206 10.32 -12.28 6.67
C LEU A 206 10.97 -12.20 5.29
N GLN A 207 10.67 -11.12 4.55
CA GLN A 207 11.24 -10.90 3.24
C GLN A 207 11.56 -9.42 2.98
N PHE A 208 12.43 -9.18 2.00
CA PHE A 208 12.64 -7.85 1.44
C PHE A 208 11.55 -7.57 0.40
N SER A 209 10.71 -6.57 0.65
CA SER A 209 9.74 -6.10 -0.34
C SER A 209 10.27 -4.95 -1.18
N ASP A 210 11.06 -4.07 -0.59
CA ASP A 210 11.73 -2.98 -1.30
C ASP A 210 13.21 -2.87 -0.90
N ILE A 211 14.05 -2.61 -1.89
CA ILE A 211 15.43 -2.14 -1.70
C ILE A 211 15.87 -1.33 -2.92
N TYR A 212 15.90 -0.01 -2.77
CA TYR A 212 16.13 0.89 -3.90
C TYR A 212 16.73 2.23 -3.48
N LEU A 213 17.30 2.92 -4.46
CA LEU A 213 17.68 4.32 -4.35
C LEU A 213 16.62 5.16 -5.07
N THR A 214 16.17 6.25 -4.45
CA THR A 214 15.33 7.26 -5.11
C THR A 214 15.97 8.64 -5.03
N THR A 215 15.74 9.45 -6.06
CA THR A 215 16.38 10.76 -6.24
C THR A 215 15.37 11.80 -6.70
N LYS A 216 15.59 13.07 -6.32
CA LYS A 216 14.84 14.24 -6.79
C LYS A 216 15.80 15.31 -7.28
N GLY A 217 15.44 16.07 -8.31
CA GLY A 217 16.27 17.16 -8.87
C GLY A 217 17.38 16.71 -9.83
N PHE A 218 17.58 15.42 -10.04
CA PHE A 218 18.65 14.88 -10.90
C PHE A 218 18.26 14.77 -12.38
N LEU A 219 16.96 14.80 -12.71
CA LEU A 219 16.46 14.79 -14.09
C LEU A 219 16.17 16.22 -14.55
N PRO A 220 16.97 16.84 -15.45
CA PRO A 220 16.76 18.23 -15.85
C PRO A 220 15.40 18.51 -16.51
N PHE A 221 14.82 17.51 -17.16
CA PHE A 221 13.51 17.58 -17.81
C PHE A 221 12.33 17.37 -16.86
N ALA A 222 12.59 16.94 -15.62
CA ALA A 222 11.61 16.59 -14.60
C ALA A 222 12.18 16.78 -13.18
N PRO A 223 12.60 18.01 -12.80
CA PRO A 223 13.33 18.24 -11.55
C PRO A 223 12.52 17.88 -10.29
N GLU A 224 11.19 17.94 -10.36
CA GLU A 224 10.27 17.60 -9.27
C GLU A 224 9.95 16.11 -9.14
N ALA A 225 10.30 15.30 -10.15
CA ALA A 225 10.01 13.88 -10.19
C ALA A 225 10.93 13.09 -9.25
N ASP A 226 10.40 11.99 -8.72
CA ASP A 226 11.17 10.97 -8.02
C ASP A 226 11.68 9.96 -9.05
N PHE A 227 12.99 9.83 -9.21
CA PHE A 227 13.61 8.83 -10.07
C PHE A 227 14.26 7.74 -9.22
N TRP A 228 13.88 6.49 -9.44
CA TRP A 228 14.34 5.37 -8.62
C TRP A 228 14.90 4.19 -9.42
N VAL A 229 15.80 3.45 -8.79
CA VAL A 229 16.42 2.22 -9.32
C VAL A 229 16.58 1.22 -8.17
N GLY A 230 16.17 -0.03 -8.39
CA GLY A 230 16.29 -1.13 -7.44
C GLY A 230 15.10 -2.07 -7.44
N LYS A 231 14.96 -2.90 -6.40
CA LYS A 231 13.74 -3.68 -6.18
C LYS A 231 12.66 -2.74 -5.65
N HIS A 232 11.74 -2.35 -6.53
CA HIS A 232 10.63 -1.46 -6.20
C HIS A 232 9.50 -1.57 -7.23
N ALA A 233 8.32 -1.07 -6.86
CA ALA A 233 7.20 -0.92 -7.78
C ALA A 233 6.39 0.34 -7.46
N LEU A 234 5.70 0.87 -8.47
CA LEU A 234 4.78 1.99 -8.30
C LEU A 234 3.72 1.67 -7.23
N GLN A 235 3.35 2.69 -6.45
CA GLN A 235 2.38 2.64 -5.35
C GLN A 235 1.19 1.71 -5.63
N LYS A 236 0.91 0.77 -4.73
CA LYS A 236 -0.27 -0.12 -4.83
C LYS A 236 -1.55 0.66 -4.46
N TYR A 237 -2.67 0.36 -5.12
CA TYR A 237 -4.00 0.86 -4.73
C TYR A 237 -4.80 -0.24 -4.09
N GLU A 238 -5.24 -0.01 -2.86
CA GLU A 238 -5.90 -0.99 -2.01
C GLU A 238 -7.39 -0.70 -1.86
N ILE A 239 -8.17 -1.77 -1.78
CA ILE A 239 -9.52 -1.74 -1.23
C ILE A 239 -9.43 -2.23 0.21
N GLN A 240 -9.29 -1.29 1.12
CA GLN A 240 -8.89 -1.59 2.49
C GLN A 240 -9.88 -2.52 3.22
N MET A 241 -11.18 -2.39 2.97
CA MET A 241 -12.17 -3.28 3.59
C MET A 241 -12.07 -4.73 3.11
N LEU A 242 -11.43 -4.99 1.97
CA LEU A 242 -11.30 -6.30 1.36
C LEU A 242 -9.85 -6.84 1.37
N ASP A 243 -8.86 -6.07 1.82
CA ASP A 243 -7.45 -6.47 1.93
C ASP A 243 -6.79 -6.95 0.61
N TRP A 244 -7.24 -6.43 -0.54
CA TRP A 244 -6.57 -6.66 -1.82
C TRP A 244 -6.43 -5.38 -2.64
N LYS A 245 -5.52 -5.43 -3.60
CA LYS A 245 -5.11 -4.29 -4.38
C LYS A 245 -5.86 -4.26 -5.71
N SER A 246 -6.62 -3.19 -5.94
CA SER A 246 -7.26 -2.94 -7.24
C SER A 246 -6.21 -2.76 -8.33
N TYR A 247 -5.06 -2.19 -7.98
CA TYR A 247 -3.92 -2.03 -8.87
C TYR A 247 -2.62 -2.32 -8.11
N ARG A 248 -1.83 -3.31 -8.57
CA ARG A 248 -0.60 -3.76 -7.90
C ARG A 248 0.36 -4.33 -8.91
N THR A 249 1.52 -3.73 -9.08
CA THR A 249 2.70 -4.37 -9.70
C THR A 249 3.55 -4.98 -8.61
N ASP A 250 3.98 -6.21 -8.82
CA ASP A 250 4.83 -6.92 -7.87
C ASP A 250 6.25 -6.34 -7.92
N ALA A 251 6.82 -6.12 -6.74
CA ALA A 251 8.11 -5.45 -6.62
C ALA A 251 9.20 -6.38 -7.14
N GLY A 252 9.87 -5.95 -8.21
CA GLY A 252 10.96 -6.66 -8.85
C GLY A 252 12.10 -5.69 -9.14
N SER A 253 13.18 -6.19 -9.75
CA SER A 253 14.29 -5.31 -10.16
C SER A 253 13.80 -4.37 -11.25
N GLY A 254 13.96 -3.06 -11.06
CA GLY A 254 13.41 -2.10 -12.01
C GLY A 254 13.96 -0.69 -11.89
N VAL A 255 13.37 0.16 -12.71
CA VAL A 255 13.59 1.60 -12.77
C VAL A 255 12.24 2.29 -12.95
N GLY A 256 12.08 3.46 -12.35
CA GLY A 256 10.86 4.25 -12.53
C GLY A 256 11.04 5.73 -12.28
N ILE A 257 10.07 6.49 -12.80
CA ILE A 257 9.87 7.90 -12.56
C ILE A 257 8.48 8.06 -11.97
N GLU A 258 8.38 8.78 -10.85
CA GLU A 258 7.12 9.09 -10.19
C GLU A 258 6.94 10.58 -10.01
N ASN A 259 5.68 11.00 -9.94
CA ASN A 259 5.29 12.38 -9.68
C ASN A 259 5.83 13.39 -10.71
N TRP A 260 6.14 12.95 -11.93
CA TRP A 260 6.55 13.85 -13.01
C TRP A 260 5.38 14.74 -13.41
N GLN A 261 5.51 16.04 -13.19
CA GLN A 261 4.45 17.00 -13.47
C GLN A 261 4.33 17.20 -14.99
N LEU A 262 3.19 16.77 -15.55
CA LEU A 262 2.89 16.90 -16.97
C LEU A 262 1.50 17.49 -17.15
N GLY A 263 1.43 18.77 -17.54
CA GLY A 263 0.17 19.48 -17.67
C GLY A 263 -0.62 19.48 -16.35
N PRO A 264 -1.93 19.16 -16.37
CA PRO A 264 -2.79 19.22 -15.19
C PRO A 264 -2.62 18.06 -14.20
N GLY A 265 -1.88 17.00 -14.55
CA GLY A 265 -1.70 15.81 -13.72
C GLY A 265 -0.23 15.42 -13.53
N LYS A 266 -0.03 14.24 -12.96
CA LYS A 266 1.29 13.66 -12.72
C LYS A 266 1.43 12.32 -13.41
N LEU A 267 2.56 12.10 -14.07
CA LEU A 267 2.87 10.84 -14.73
C LEU A 267 3.81 10.00 -13.85
N ASN A 268 3.44 8.74 -13.68
CA ASN A 268 4.26 7.70 -13.09
C ASN A 268 4.52 6.63 -14.15
N VAL A 269 5.77 6.20 -14.32
CA VAL A 269 6.18 5.16 -15.26
C VAL A 269 7.20 4.25 -14.59
N SER A 270 7.08 2.94 -14.76
CA SER A 270 8.11 1.98 -14.34
C SER A 270 8.30 0.84 -15.33
N LEU A 271 9.53 0.34 -15.40
CA LEU A 271 9.89 -0.91 -16.04
C LEU A 271 10.44 -1.85 -14.97
N ILE A 272 9.81 -3.01 -14.79
CA ILE A 272 10.13 -3.96 -13.73
C ILE A 272 10.29 -5.35 -14.32
N ARG A 273 11.33 -6.05 -13.90
CA ARG A 273 11.55 -7.46 -14.17
C ARG A 273 11.10 -8.29 -12.97
N GLU A 274 10.34 -9.35 -13.25
CA GLU A 274 10.12 -10.47 -12.34
C GLU A 274 10.34 -11.79 -13.06
N ASP A 275 10.83 -12.79 -12.35
CA ASP A 275 10.99 -14.14 -12.87
C ASP A 275 9.90 -15.01 -12.24
N ILE A 276 9.18 -15.76 -13.06
CA ILE A 276 8.09 -16.64 -12.61
C ILE A 276 8.48 -18.11 -12.79
N ASN A 277 7.90 -18.97 -11.95
CA ASN A 277 7.92 -20.41 -12.11
C ASN A 277 6.70 -20.81 -12.96
N ALA A 278 6.91 -21.10 -14.24
CA ALA A 278 5.88 -21.65 -15.10
C ALA A 278 5.77 -23.16 -14.85
N HIS A 279 4.60 -23.60 -14.39
CA HIS A 279 4.36 -24.99 -14.01
C HIS A 279 4.15 -25.87 -15.24
N ALA A 280 4.69 -27.10 -15.21
CA ALA A 280 4.48 -28.08 -16.26
C ALA A 280 3.00 -28.47 -16.38
N VAL A 281 2.60 -28.99 -17.55
CA VAL A 281 1.23 -29.46 -17.78
C VAL A 281 0.84 -30.55 -16.77
N ASP A 282 1.81 -31.41 -16.42
CA ASP A 282 1.65 -32.51 -15.47
C ASP A 282 2.09 -32.17 -14.03
N TYR A 283 2.18 -30.89 -13.67
CA TYR A 283 2.74 -30.43 -12.39
C TYR A 283 2.18 -31.16 -11.16
N ALA A 284 0.88 -31.45 -11.14
CA ALA A 284 0.25 -32.17 -10.04
C ALA A 284 0.89 -33.55 -9.75
N THR A 285 1.50 -34.18 -10.76
CA THR A 285 2.21 -35.45 -10.66
C THR A 285 3.73 -35.26 -10.64
N SER A 286 4.26 -34.33 -11.44
CA SER A 286 5.71 -34.19 -11.65
C SER A 286 6.39 -33.25 -10.65
N GLY A 287 5.67 -32.27 -10.12
CA GLY A 287 6.21 -31.18 -9.30
C GLY A 287 7.19 -30.27 -10.06
N LYS A 288 7.24 -30.33 -11.39
CA LYS A 288 8.22 -29.60 -12.21
C LYS A 288 7.75 -28.22 -12.65
N SER A 289 8.63 -27.24 -12.53
CA SER A 289 8.46 -25.90 -13.08
C SER A 289 9.71 -25.47 -13.85
N GLN A 290 9.54 -24.53 -14.78
CA GLN A 290 10.65 -23.83 -15.44
C GLN A 290 10.61 -22.34 -15.10
N GLN A 291 11.77 -21.71 -14.94
CA GLN A 291 11.83 -20.26 -14.79
C GLN A 291 11.62 -19.57 -16.14
N VAL A 292 10.76 -18.56 -16.14
CA VAL A 292 10.51 -17.67 -17.28
C VAL A 292 10.69 -16.23 -16.82
N ASN A 293 11.56 -15.51 -17.50
CA ASN A 293 11.77 -14.09 -17.26
C ASN A 293 10.57 -13.29 -17.80
N THR A 294 10.16 -12.23 -17.10
CA THR A 294 9.09 -11.34 -17.57
C THR A 294 9.46 -9.88 -17.36
N ASN A 295 8.86 -9.00 -18.16
CA ASN A 295 9.03 -7.55 -18.06
C ASN A 295 7.66 -6.86 -18.01
N SER A 296 7.45 -6.06 -16.97
CA SER A 296 6.27 -5.25 -16.73
C SER A 296 6.54 -3.78 -17.04
N PHE A 297 5.75 -3.22 -17.95
CA PHE A 297 5.66 -1.79 -18.20
C PHE A 297 4.38 -1.24 -17.57
N ASP A 298 4.49 -0.32 -16.63
CA ASP A 298 3.37 0.28 -15.89
C ASP A 298 3.40 1.81 -16.09
N ILE A 299 2.27 2.38 -16.50
CA ILE A 299 2.10 3.81 -16.77
C ILE A 299 0.81 4.31 -16.11
N ARG A 300 0.90 5.43 -15.39
CA ARG A 300 -0.24 6.03 -14.69
C ARG A 300 -0.21 7.54 -14.78
N TYR A 301 -1.30 8.13 -15.23
CA TYR A 301 -1.48 9.57 -15.27
C TYR A 301 -2.57 9.97 -14.28
N LYS A 302 -2.16 10.56 -13.16
CA LYS A 302 -2.96 10.70 -11.95
C LYS A 302 -3.16 12.15 -11.53
N GLY A 303 -4.18 12.35 -10.70
CA GLY A 303 -4.47 13.65 -10.09
C GLY A 303 -4.98 14.69 -11.09
N ILE A 304 -5.58 14.25 -12.20
CA ILE A 304 -6.17 15.15 -13.20
C ILE A 304 -7.41 15.79 -12.58
N PRO A 305 -7.45 17.11 -12.34
CA PRO A 305 -8.64 17.75 -11.78
C PRO A 305 -9.78 17.71 -12.80
N LEU A 306 -10.99 17.38 -12.33
CA LEU A 306 -12.20 17.39 -13.15
C LEU A 306 -13.17 18.49 -12.74
N TRP A 307 -13.58 18.49 -11.47
CA TRP A 307 -14.41 19.50 -10.82
C TRP A 307 -14.02 19.60 -9.34
N ASP A 308 -14.78 20.35 -8.53
CA ASP A 308 -14.43 20.58 -7.12
C ASP A 308 -14.17 19.26 -6.37
N LYS A 309 -12.93 19.11 -5.88
CA LYS A 309 -12.43 17.95 -5.13
C LYS A 309 -12.53 16.60 -5.86
N ALA A 310 -12.69 16.63 -7.19
CA ALA A 310 -12.72 15.44 -8.02
C ALA A 310 -11.47 15.31 -8.88
N THR A 311 -10.88 14.12 -8.85
CA THR A 311 -9.69 13.78 -9.63
C THR A 311 -9.91 12.51 -10.44
N LEU A 312 -9.33 12.48 -11.63
CA LEU A 312 -9.22 11.30 -12.47
C LEU A 312 -7.79 10.77 -12.47
N GLU A 313 -7.67 9.45 -12.52
CA GLU A 313 -6.48 8.73 -12.90
C GLU A 313 -6.78 7.75 -14.04
N VAL A 314 -5.86 7.69 -15.00
CA VAL A 314 -5.84 6.72 -16.10
C VAL A 314 -4.58 5.91 -15.98
N SER A 315 -4.71 4.58 -16.03
CA SER A 315 -3.63 3.65 -15.77
C SER A 315 -3.62 2.52 -16.80
N GLY A 316 -2.43 2.05 -17.13
CA GLY A 316 -2.21 0.95 -18.03
C GLY A 316 -0.97 0.18 -17.64
N ARG A 317 -1.05 -1.15 -17.73
CA ARG A 317 0.08 -2.03 -17.50
C ARG A 317 0.08 -3.16 -18.50
N TYR A 318 1.28 -3.53 -18.92
CA TYR A 318 1.53 -4.61 -19.86
C TYR A 318 2.71 -5.45 -19.36
N ILE A 319 2.55 -6.77 -19.34
CA ILE A 319 3.59 -7.72 -18.95
C ILE A 319 3.79 -8.69 -20.10
N THR A 320 5.05 -8.90 -20.47
CA THR A 320 5.47 -9.84 -21.51
C THR A 320 6.48 -10.83 -20.94
N PRO A 321 6.36 -12.13 -21.26
CA PRO A 321 7.44 -13.07 -21.05
C PRO A 321 8.61 -12.73 -21.99
N ASN A 322 9.81 -13.09 -21.55
CA ASN A 322 11.06 -13.03 -22.28
C ASN A 322 11.68 -14.43 -22.20
N GLU A 323 11.13 -15.31 -23.02
CA GLU A 323 11.43 -16.74 -23.06
C GLU A 323 12.80 -17.03 -23.67
N THR A 324 13.44 -18.08 -23.18
CA THR A 324 14.64 -18.66 -23.80
C THR A 324 14.23 -19.69 -24.86
N ASP A 325 15.15 -20.05 -25.75
CA ASP A 325 14.95 -21.15 -26.72
C ASP A 325 14.55 -22.47 -26.03
N SER A 326 15.02 -22.70 -24.80
CA SER A 326 14.64 -23.88 -24.01
C SER A 326 13.21 -23.80 -23.51
N ASN A 327 12.72 -22.61 -23.14
CA ASN A 327 11.32 -22.42 -22.76
C ASN A 327 10.42 -22.68 -23.96
N HIS A 328 10.71 -22.07 -25.11
CA HIS A 328 9.95 -22.29 -26.35
C HIS A 328 9.90 -23.77 -26.74
N LYS A 329 11.05 -24.46 -26.73
CA LYS A 329 11.09 -25.89 -27.02
C LYS A 329 10.23 -26.71 -26.05
N ASN A 330 10.30 -26.41 -24.76
CA ASN A 330 9.52 -27.11 -23.74
C ASN A 330 8.01 -26.91 -23.90
N GLU A 331 7.59 -25.73 -24.36
CA GLU A 331 6.19 -25.42 -24.70
C GLU A 331 5.76 -26.09 -26.00
N ASP A 332 6.58 -26.02 -27.05
CA ASP A 332 6.34 -26.66 -28.35
C ASP A 332 6.26 -28.19 -28.26
N ASP A 333 7.08 -28.79 -27.38
CA ASP A 333 7.06 -30.22 -27.07
C ASP A 333 5.81 -30.61 -26.23
N GLY A 334 5.02 -29.63 -25.77
CA GLY A 334 3.79 -29.86 -24.99
C GLY A 334 4.02 -30.19 -23.51
N ASN A 335 5.25 -30.02 -23.00
CA ASN A 335 5.59 -30.32 -21.60
C ASN A 335 5.13 -29.21 -20.64
N TYR A 336 5.02 -27.97 -21.13
CA TYR A 336 4.63 -26.79 -20.35
C TYR A 336 3.55 -26.00 -21.07
N TYR A 337 2.68 -25.32 -20.31
CA TYR A 337 1.75 -24.34 -20.86
C TYR A 337 2.52 -23.12 -21.36
N SER A 338 2.01 -22.49 -22.43
CA SER A 338 2.57 -21.21 -22.85
C SER A 338 2.32 -20.10 -21.85
N VAL A 339 3.40 -19.40 -21.49
CA VAL A 339 3.30 -18.16 -20.74
C VAL A 339 2.76 -17.07 -21.66
N LYS A 340 1.73 -16.35 -21.24
CA LYS A 340 1.05 -15.35 -22.08
C LYS A 340 1.23 -13.95 -21.53
N ASP A 341 1.44 -13.01 -22.44
CA ASP A 341 1.36 -11.58 -22.18
C ASP A 341 0.04 -11.23 -21.48
N SER A 342 0.09 -10.29 -20.55
CA SER A 342 -1.10 -9.85 -19.82
C SER A 342 -1.11 -8.34 -19.64
N TRP A 343 -2.30 -7.75 -19.75
CA TRP A 343 -2.52 -6.32 -19.60
C TRP A 343 -3.63 -6.02 -18.60
N LEU A 344 -3.53 -4.84 -18.00
CA LEU A 344 -4.54 -4.22 -17.15
C LEU A 344 -4.69 -2.77 -17.61
N ALA A 345 -5.93 -2.35 -17.86
CA ALA A 345 -6.29 -0.96 -18.07
C ALA A 345 -7.24 -0.53 -16.96
N GLY A 346 -7.07 0.69 -16.44
CA GLY A 346 -7.84 1.18 -15.32
C GLY A 346 -8.14 2.67 -15.36
N LEU A 347 -9.34 3.03 -14.90
CA LEU A 347 -9.76 4.40 -14.63
C LEU A 347 -10.14 4.49 -13.15
N ILE A 348 -9.70 5.55 -12.46
CA ILE A 348 -10.08 5.82 -11.08
C ILE A 348 -10.63 7.25 -11.01
N LEU A 349 -11.91 7.38 -10.70
CA LEU A 349 -12.55 8.64 -10.36
C LEU A 349 -12.66 8.74 -8.84
N ARG A 350 -12.05 9.77 -8.26
CA ARG A 350 -12.11 10.02 -6.82
C ARG A 350 -12.76 11.36 -6.53
N GLN A 351 -13.75 11.36 -5.65
CA GLN A 351 -14.41 12.55 -5.09
C GLN A 351 -14.11 12.63 -3.59
N ASN A 352 -13.49 13.71 -3.14
CA ASN A 352 -13.38 14.00 -1.69
C ASN A 352 -14.51 14.94 -1.26
N PHE A 353 -14.98 14.82 -0.02
CA PHE A 353 -16.09 15.63 0.50
C PHE A 353 -15.62 16.69 1.50
N THR A 354 -16.34 17.81 1.59
CA THR A 354 -15.98 18.94 2.49
C THR A 354 -16.01 18.56 3.96
N GLY A 355 -16.93 17.68 4.37
CA GLY A 355 -17.03 17.18 5.75
C GLY A 355 -16.04 16.05 6.08
N GLY A 356 -15.09 15.76 5.19
CA GLY A 356 -14.22 14.58 5.29
C GLY A 356 -14.83 13.35 4.59
N GLY A 357 -14.00 12.32 4.44
CA GLY A 357 -14.36 11.13 3.65
C GLY A 357 -14.20 11.33 2.15
N PHE A 358 -14.46 10.26 1.41
CA PHE A 358 -14.31 10.22 -0.04
C PHE A 358 -15.13 9.08 -0.65
N ASN A 359 -15.38 9.18 -1.95
CA ASN A 359 -15.81 8.05 -2.77
C ASN A 359 -14.85 7.88 -3.95
N GLU A 360 -14.58 6.62 -4.28
CA GLU A 360 -13.74 6.23 -5.40
C GLU A 360 -14.49 5.21 -6.25
N LEU A 361 -14.56 5.46 -7.55
CA LEU A 361 -15.08 4.55 -8.56
C LEU A 361 -13.92 4.12 -9.46
N THR A 362 -13.62 2.82 -9.45
CA THR A 362 -12.58 2.20 -10.28
C THR A 362 -13.22 1.33 -11.35
N LEU A 363 -12.85 1.54 -12.60
CA LEU A 363 -13.23 0.71 -13.75
C LEU A 363 -11.99 0.04 -14.31
N GLN A 364 -12.04 -1.27 -14.56
CA GLN A 364 -10.89 -2.02 -15.04
C GLN A 364 -11.27 -3.03 -16.11
N GLY A 365 -10.33 -3.25 -17.03
CA GLY A 365 -10.32 -4.39 -17.94
C GLY A 365 -8.96 -5.07 -17.89
N ALA A 366 -8.93 -6.38 -18.07
CA ALA A 366 -7.71 -7.18 -18.11
C ALA A 366 -7.84 -8.39 -19.04
N ASN A 367 -6.71 -9.02 -19.38
CA ASN A 367 -6.68 -10.34 -20.01
C ASN A 367 -5.76 -11.34 -19.26
N ASN A 368 -5.86 -12.62 -19.61
CA ASN A 368 -4.98 -13.69 -19.13
C ASN A 368 -4.84 -13.68 -17.59
N SER A 369 -3.63 -13.80 -17.05
CA SER A 369 -3.39 -13.92 -15.61
C SER A 369 -3.93 -12.75 -14.79
N MET A 370 -3.85 -11.52 -15.28
CA MET A 370 -4.47 -10.38 -14.59
C MET A 370 -6.00 -10.46 -14.55
N ALA A 371 -6.63 -11.01 -15.61
CA ALA A 371 -8.08 -11.27 -15.62
C ALA A 371 -8.46 -12.43 -14.69
N SER A 372 -7.64 -13.49 -14.65
CA SER A 372 -7.77 -14.61 -13.69
C SER A 372 -7.81 -14.14 -12.24
N GLY A 373 -7.00 -13.13 -11.92
CA GLY A 373 -7.00 -12.49 -10.60
C GLY A 373 -8.37 -11.96 -10.17
N PHE A 374 -9.24 -11.54 -11.09
CA PHE A 374 -10.56 -11.01 -10.75
C PHE A 374 -11.54 -12.08 -10.26
N ALA A 375 -11.33 -13.34 -10.63
CA ALA A 375 -12.20 -14.47 -10.27
C ALA A 375 -11.85 -15.11 -8.92
N ARG A 376 -10.77 -14.70 -8.25
CA ARG A 376 -10.36 -15.32 -6.99
C ARG A 376 -11.31 -14.95 -5.86
N LEU A 377 -11.85 -15.96 -5.18
CA LEU A 377 -12.70 -15.76 -3.99
C LEU A 377 -11.97 -15.02 -2.87
N SER A 378 -10.67 -15.30 -2.71
CA SER A 378 -9.79 -14.60 -1.77
C SER A 378 -8.66 -13.87 -2.48
N GLY A 379 -8.38 -12.63 -2.08
CA GLY A 379 -7.29 -11.84 -2.64
C GLY A 379 -7.38 -11.67 -4.16
N ALA A 380 -8.38 -10.92 -4.64
CA ALA A 380 -8.64 -10.69 -6.06
C ALA A 380 -7.68 -9.66 -6.72
N ASN A 381 -6.39 -9.80 -6.46
CA ASN A 381 -5.36 -8.94 -7.04
C ASN A 381 -5.20 -9.24 -8.54
N PRO A 382 -5.05 -8.23 -9.42
CA PRO A 382 -4.61 -8.46 -10.79
C PRO A 382 -3.11 -8.71 -10.83
N SER A 383 -2.67 -9.88 -10.40
CA SER A 383 -1.25 -10.28 -10.46
C SER A 383 -0.95 -11.10 -11.72
N TYR A 384 0.30 -11.07 -12.16
CA TYR A 384 0.74 -11.88 -13.30
C TYR A 384 0.98 -13.34 -12.91
N SER A 385 1.60 -13.54 -11.75
CA SER A 385 1.68 -14.82 -11.06
C SER A 385 0.55 -14.97 -10.05
N ASN A 386 0.31 -16.19 -9.56
CA ASN A 386 -0.72 -16.52 -8.58
C ASN A 386 -0.61 -15.63 -7.33
N ASN A 387 -1.43 -14.58 -7.27
CA ASN A 387 -1.43 -13.57 -6.21
C ASN A 387 -0.07 -12.91 -5.89
N GLY A 388 0.87 -12.94 -6.83
CA GLY A 388 2.23 -12.42 -6.67
C GLY A 388 3.20 -13.38 -5.94
N THR A 389 2.93 -14.69 -5.90
CA THR A 389 3.87 -15.69 -5.33
C THR A 389 5.04 -16.02 -6.25
N GLY A 390 4.98 -15.60 -7.52
CA GLY A 390 5.93 -16.02 -8.55
C GLY A 390 5.52 -17.27 -9.32
N ASP A 391 4.43 -17.95 -8.94
CA ASP A 391 3.97 -19.15 -9.64
C ASP A 391 2.96 -18.86 -10.76
N TYR A 392 3.15 -19.45 -11.94
CA TYR A 392 2.27 -19.32 -13.09
C TYR A 392 1.69 -20.68 -13.47
N TYR A 393 0.36 -20.77 -13.50
CA TYR A 393 -0.37 -22.03 -13.66
C TYR A 393 -1.28 -22.01 -14.87
N GLY A 394 -1.38 -23.17 -15.52
CA GLY A 394 -2.46 -23.48 -16.43
C GLY A 394 -2.41 -22.79 -17.79
N GLU A 395 -3.41 -23.12 -18.59
CA GLU A 395 -3.56 -22.61 -19.94
C GLU A 395 -4.30 -21.26 -19.94
N HIS A 396 -3.67 -20.25 -20.53
CA HIS A 396 -4.26 -18.93 -20.76
C HIS A 396 -4.51 -18.72 -22.26
N THR A 397 -5.74 -18.41 -22.63
CA THR A 397 -6.22 -18.38 -24.04
C THR A 397 -6.65 -16.99 -24.52
N ASN A 398 -6.11 -15.92 -23.92
CA ASN A 398 -6.54 -14.53 -24.12
C ASN A 398 -7.93 -14.20 -23.58
N GLY A 399 -8.40 -14.98 -22.59
CA GLY A 399 -9.57 -14.66 -21.79
C GLY A 399 -9.53 -13.25 -21.22
N LYS A 400 -10.70 -12.64 -21.08
CA LYS A 400 -10.84 -11.24 -20.67
C LYS A 400 -11.80 -11.12 -19.50
N ALA A 401 -11.53 -10.14 -18.65
CA ALA A 401 -12.43 -9.77 -17.58
C ALA A 401 -12.54 -8.25 -17.46
N PHE A 402 -13.68 -7.79 -16.97
CA PHE A 402 -13.88 -6.42 -16.53
C PHE A 402 -14.31 -6.39 -15.08
N ARG A 403 -14.03 -5.27 -14.41
CA ARG A 403 -14.34 -5.09 -13.00
C ARG A 403 -14.70 -3.63 -12.70
N ILE A 404 -15.72 -3.46 -11.87
CA ILE A 404 -16.19 -2.18 -11.35
C ILE A 404 -16.09 -2.26 -9.84
N ILE A 405 -15.46 -1.26 -9.23
CA ILE A 405 -15.30 -1.16 -7.78
C ILE A 405 -15.78 0.22 -7.35
N SER A 406 -16.65 0.28 -6.34
CA SER A 406 -16.91 1.50 -5.58
C SER A 406 -16.42 1.32 -4.15
N GLN A 407 -15.56 2.22 -3.68
CA GLN A 407 -15.11 2.21 -2.29
C GLN A 407 -15.12 3.62 -1.68
N GLY A 408 -15.10 3.69 -0.35
CA GLY A 408 -14.94 4.96 0.35
C GLY A 408 -15.51 4.96 1.76
N GLU A 409 -15.54 6.15 2.35
CA GLU A 409 -16.21 6.42 3.60
C GLU A 409 -16.89 7.80 3.60
N ASN A 410 -18.02 7.90 4.28
CA ASN A 410 -18.86 9.09 4.30
C ASN A 410 -19.43 9.34 5.69
N TYR A 411 -19.40 10.60 6.13
CA TYR A 411 -20.12 11.04 7.32
C TYR A 411 -21.58 11.32 6.94
N LEU A 412 -22.47 10.40 7.28
CA LEU A 412 -23.91 10.52 7.03
C LEU A 412 -24.56 11.53 7.98
N ARG A 413 -23.99 11.66 9.19
CA ARG A 413 -24.26 12.68 10.20
C ARG A 413 -22.95 12.99 10.95
N PRO A 414 -22.87 14.05 11.77
CA PRO A 414 -21.69 14.32 12.60
C PRO A 414 -21.28 13.14 13.51
N ASP A 415 -22.24 12.31 13.90
CA ASP A 415 -22.11 11.18 14.81
C ASP A 415 -22.28 9.81 14.11
N VAL A 416 -22.45 9.76 12.79
CA VAL A 416 -22.62 8.52 12.02
C VAL A 416 -21.76 8.54 10.78
N ILE A 417 -20.86 7.57 10.68
CA ILE A 417 -19.99 7.35 9.52
C ILE A 417 -20.26 5.96 8.92
N MET A 418 -20.12 5.84 7.61
CA MET A 418 -20.23 4.56 6.92
C MET A 418 -19.09 4.42 5.93
N ALA A 419 -18.42 3.27 5.96
CA ALA A 419 -17.51 2.85 4.90
C ALA A 419 -18.18 1.77 4.02
N HIS A 420 -17.77 1.70 2.76
CA HIS A 420 -18.25 0.68 1.84
C HIS A 420 -17.16 0.20 0.87
N ALA A 421 -17.33 -1.03 0.39
CA ALA A 421 -16.63 -1.61 -0.74
C ALA A 421 -17.61 -2.49 -1.52
N LEU A 422 -17.92 -2.08 -2.75
CA LEU A 422 -18.81 -2.77 -3.68
C LEU A 422 -18.00 -3.18 -4.90
N VAL A 423 -18.12 -4.42 -5.34
CA VAL A 423 -17.36 -4.96 -6.47
C VAL A 423 -18.30 -5.77 -7.34
N TYR A 424 -18.24 -5.53 -8.63
CA TYR A 424 -18.80 -6.41 -9.66
C TYR A 424 -17.69 -6.75 -10.64
N ALA A 425 -17.56 -8.03 -10.99
CA ALA A 425 -16.63 -8.45 -12.01
C ALA A 425 -17.23 -9.60 -12.82
N HIS A 426 -16.90 -9.61 -14.10
CA HIS A 426 -17.29 -10.65 -15.03
C HIS A 426 -16.13 -10.91 -15.97
N GLY A 427 -15.93 -12.18 -16.33
CA GLY A 427 -14.95 -12.55 -17.33
C GLY A 427 -15.31 -13.82 -18.06
N ASN A 428 -14.72 -13.96 -19.24
CA ASN A 428 -14.96 -15.07 -20.14
C ASN A 428 -13.62 -15.65 -20.60
N ASP A 429 -13.58 -16.97 -20.71
CA ASP A 429 -12.44 -17.75 -21.19
C ASP A 429 -11.15 -17.53 -20.36
N ILE A 430 -11.30 -17.22 -19.08
CA ILE A 430 -10.16 -17.02 -18.18
C ILE A 430 -9.68 -18.35 -17.62
N TYR A 431 -8.44 -18.37 -17.14
CA TYR A 431 -8.00 -19.43 -16.23
C TYR A 431 -8.47 -19.09 -14.81
N SER A 432 -9.19 -19.99 -14.15
CA SER A 432 -9.53 -19.88 -12.73
C SER A 432 -8.64 -20.81 -11.93
N TYR A 433 -8.06 -20.32 -10.83
CA TYR A 433 -7.27 -21.17 -9.92
C TYR A 433 -8.14 -22.20 -9.18
N ASP A 434 -9.45 -22.01 -9.15
CA ASP A 434 -10.40 -22.90 -8.48
C ASP A 434 -11.07 -23.89 -9.47
N THR A 435 -11.36 -23.44 -10.70
CA THR A 435 -12.15 -24.23 -11.68
C THR A 435 -11.41 -24.55 -12.98
N GLY A 436 -10.20 -24.04 -13.19
CA GLY A 436 -9.35 -24.35 -14.35
C GLY A 436 -9.52 -23.42 -15.55
N ALA A 437 -8.94 -23.84 -16.68
CA ALA A 437 -8.96 -23.10 -17.96
C ALA A 437 -10.38 -22.96 -18.53
N HIS A 438 -10.58 -21.98 -19.42
CA HIS A 438 -11.87 -21.73 -20.08
C HIS A 438 -13.05 -21.45 -19.13
N THR A 439 -12.76 -20.88 -17.95
CA THR A 439 -13.79 -20.48 -17.00
C THR A 439 -14.44 -19.17 -17.45
N GLU A 440 -15.76 -19.15 -17.53
CA GLU A 440 -16.57 -17.94 -17.45
C GLU A 440 -16.91 -17.69 -15.98
N PHE A 441 -16.77 -16.46 -15.48
CA PHE A 441 -17.16 -16.13 -14.11
C PHE A 441 -17.98 -14.85 -14.03
N ASP A 442 -18.84 -14.80 -13.01
CA ASP A 442 -19.58 -13.62 -12.59
C ASP A 442 -19.51 -13.52 -11.07
N THR A 443 -19.20 -12.33 -10.54
CA THR A 443 -19.12 -12.12 -9.09
C THR A 443 -19.62 -10.76 -8.67
N VAL A 444 -20.36 -10.74 -7.57
CA VAL A 444 -20.75 -9.53 -6.82
C VAL A 444 -20.24 -9.66 -5.39
N ARG A 445 -19.63 -8.59 -4.88
CA ARG A 445 -19.19 -8.47 -3.49
C ARG A 445 -19.70 -7.15 -2.92
N ALA A 446 -20.26 -7.19 -1.73
CA ALA A 446 -20.75 -6.02 -1.04
C ALA A 446 -20.34 -6.07 0.42
N VAL A 447 -19.58 -5.06 0.85
CA VAL A 447 -19.23 -4.86 2.26
C VAL A 447 -19.58 -3.43 2.65
N VAL A 448 -20.36 -3.30 3.73
CA VAL A 448 -20.71 -2.00 4.32
C VAL A 448 -20.40 -2.03 5.81
N ARG A 449 -19.91 -0.91 6.34
CA ARG A 449 -19.54 -0.75 7.74
C ARG A 449 -20.06 0.58 8.29
N PRO A 450 -21.35 0.67 8.64
CA PRO A 450 -21.87 1.79 9.41
C PRO A 450 -21.37 1.76 10.86
N ALA A 451 -21.12 2.93 11.42
CA ALA A 451 -20.70 3.10 12.80
C ALA A 451 -21.19 4.41 13.41
N TYR A 452 -21.55 4.34 14.69
CA TYR A 452 -21.84 5.49 15.54
C TYR A 452 -20.57 5.98 16.22
N ILE A 453 -20.34 7.30 16.17
CA ILE A 453 -19.21 7.98 16.78
C ILE A 453 -19.66 8.51 18.14
N TRP A 454 -19.21 7.88 19.22
CA TRP A 454 -19.49 8.36 20.58
C TRP A 454 -18.65 9.59 20.92
N ASN A 455 -17.40 9.58 20.48
CA ASN A 455 -16.43 10.67 20.56
C ASN A 455 -15.24 10.32 19.65
N ASN A 456 -14.20 11.17 19.63
CA ASN A 456 -13.01 10.97 18.80
C ASN A 456 -12.28 9.64 19.06
N ASN A 457 -12.46 9.05 20.23
CA ASN A 457 -11.73 7.87 20.67
C ASN A 457 -12.57 6.60 20.73
N ASN A 458 -13.88 6.66 20.53
CA ASN A 458 -14.78 5.52 20.70
C ASN A 458 -15.82 5.47 19.58
N GLN A 459 -15.90 4.31 18.92
CA GLN A 459 -16.81 4.06 17.82
C GLN A 459 -17.42 2.67 17.96
N THR A 460 -18.72 2.52 17.68
CA THR A 460 -19.42 1.23 17.68
C THR A 460 -20.11 1.05 16.34
N GLY A 461 -19.99 -0.12 15.74
CA GLY A 461 -20.57 -0.37 14.43
C GLY A 461 -20.78 -1.84 14.15
N VAL A 462 -21.14 -2.11 12.90
CA VAL A 462 -21.27 -3.46 12.37
C VAL A 462 -20.68 -3.48 10.97
N GLU A 463 -19.85 -4.48 10.67
CA GLU A 463 -19.48 -4.78 9.28
C GLU A 463 -20.38 -5.89 8.75
N LEU A 464 -21.03 -5.64 7.62
CA LEU A 464 -21.86 -6.59 6.90
C LEU A 464 -21.18 -6.89 5.57
N GLY A 465 -20.86 -8.15 5.33
CA GLY A 465 -20.27 -8.63 4.09
C GLY A 465 -21.16 -9.67 3.43
N TRP A 466 -21.29 -9.62 2.12
CA TRP A 466 -21.97 -10.63 1.31
C TRP A 466 -21.27 -10.73 -0.04
N PHE A 467 -21.21 -11.95 -0.56
CA PHE A 467 -20.78 -12.17 -1.94
C PHE A 467 -21.54 -13.34 -2.58
N ASP A 468 -21.53 -13.32 -3.90
CA ASP A 468 -22.04 -14.36 -4.78
C ASP A 468 -21.10 -14.48 -5.97
N GLN A 469 -20.68 -15.71 -6.29
CA GLN A 469 -19.83 -15.97 -7.43
C GLN A 469 -20.23 -17.25 -8.14
N LYS A 470 -20.33 -17.18 -9.46
CA LYS A 470 -20.59 -18.31 -10.35
C LYS A 470 -19.41 -18.51 -11.27
N ASN A 471 -18.96 -19.74 -11.41
CA ASN A 471 -17.98 -20.16 -12.41
C ASN A 471 -18.64 -21.19 -13.32
N LYS A 472 -18.49 -21.03 -14.63
CA LYS A 472 -19.02 -21.96 -15.63
C LYS A 472 -17.89 -22.50 -16.50
N ILE A 473 -17.81 -23.82 -16.61
CA ILE A 473 -16.80 -24.53 -17.39
C ILE A 473 -17.44 -25.78 -18.01
N GLY A 474 -17.21 -26.03 -19.30
CA GLY A 474 -17.68 -27.26 -19.97
C GLY A 474 -19.20 -27.49 -19.93
N GLY A 475 -20.01 -26.45 -19.66
CA GLY A 475 -21.46 -26.57 -19.48
C GLY A 475 -21.92 -26.80 -18.04
N GLU A 476 -21.00 -27.04 -17.10
CA GLU A 476 -21.27 -27.12 -15.66
C GLU A 476 -21.16 -25.74 -15.00
N GLU A 477 -22.03 -25.46 -14.03
CA GLU A 477 -22.02 -24.24 -13.22
C GLU A 477 -21.69 -24.58 -11.77
N TYR A 478 -20.65 -23.92 -11.25
CA TYR A 478 -20.21 -23.97 -9.86
C TYR A 478 -20.59 -22.65 -9.19
N HIS A 479 -21.24 -22.71 -8.03
CA HIS A 479 -21.75 -21.53 -7.33
C HIS A 479 -21.20 -21.49 -5.90
N GLU A 480 -20.62 -20.35 -5.51
CA GLU A 480 -20.23 -20.10 -4.14
C GLU A 480 -20.79 -18.75 -3.66
N SER A 481 -21.38 -18.75 -2.46
CA SER A 481 -21.90 -17.55 -1.83
C SER A 481 -21.84 -17.63 -0.32
N GLY A 482 -21.72 -16.49 0.33
CA GLY A 482 -21.63 -16.42 1.78
C GLY A 482 -21.87 -15.03 2.33
N TYR A 483 -22.04 -14.95 3.65
CA TYR A 483 -22.19 -13.67 4.34
C TYR A 483 -21.46 -13.66 5.68
N LYS A 484 -21.19 -12.44 6.13
CA LYS A 484 -20.51 -12.14 7.39
C LYS A 484 -21.18 -10.98 8.09
N ILE A 485 -21.29 -11.10 9.41
CA ILE A 485 -21.78 -10.04 10.28
C ILE A 485 -20.78 -9.88 11.43
N THR A 486 -20.22 -8.69 11.58
CA THR A 486 -19.23 -8.38 12.63
C THR A 486 -19.64 -7.13 13.42
N PRO A 487 -20.44 -7.24 14.49
CA PRO A 487 -20.56 -6.16 15.48
C PRO A 487 -19.21 -5.88 16.13
N TYR A 488 -18.93 -4.59 16.36
CA TYR A 488 -17.68 -4.18 16.97
C TYR A 488 -17.78 -2.91 17.81
N HIS A 489 -16.83 -2.78 18.74
CA HIS A 489 -16.46 -1.53 19.38
C HIS A 489 -14.98 -1.26 19.13
N ALA A 490 -14.60 -0.02 18.82
CA ALA A 490 -13.22 0.34 18.54
C ALA A 490 -12.78 1.55 19.37
N ILE A 491 -11.59 1.43 19.98
CA ILE A 491 -10.85 2.54 20.56
C ILE A 491 -9.94 3.10 19.46
N LYS A 492 -10.06 4.39 19.17
CA LYS A 492 -9.44 5.04 18.02
C LYS A 492 -8.70 6.32 18.42
N VAL A 493 -7.94 6.87 17.49
CA VAL A 493 -7.32 8.21 17.62
C VAL A 493 -8.12 9.30 16.89
N ASN A 494 -9.03 8.92 15.98
CA ASN A 494 -9.93 9.83 15.29
C ASN A 494 -11.17 9.06 14.75
N THR A 495 -12.12 9.78 14.15
CA THR A 495 -13.45 9.26 13.78
C THR A 495 -13.49 8.50 12.46
N SER A 496 -12.51 8.70 11.57
CA SER A 496 -12.44 8.02 10.28
C SER A 496 -12.34 6.50 10.45
N ILE A 497 -13.07 5.76 9.63
CA ILE A 497 -13.05 4.30 9.61
C ILE A 497 -11.79 3.81 8.88
N LEU A 498 -11.47 4.41 7.74
CA LEU A 498 -10.45 3.95 6.79
C LEU A 498 -9.08 4.61 7.01
N THR A 499 -9.04 5.88 7.42
CA THR A 499 -7.79 6.67 7.42
C THR A 499 -7.19 6.90 8.81
N SER A 500 -7.91 6.57 9.88
CA SER A 500 -7.44 6.78 11.26
C SER A 500 -6.87 5.51 11.89
N ARG A 501 -5.58 5.54 12.26
CA ARG A 501 -4.90 4.55 13.10
C ARG A 501 -3.91 5.26 14.03
N PRO A 502 -3.51 4.63 15.16
CA PRO A 502 -3.85 3.28 15.63
C PRO A 502 -5.31 3.10 16.03
N GLU A 503 -5.77 1.84 16.04
CA GLU A 503 -7.02 1.46 16.69
C GLU A 503 -6.92 0.08 17.37
N ILE A 504 -7.71 -0.10 18.42
CA ILE A 504 -7.94 -1.39 19.08
C ILE A 504 -9.41 -1.75 18.89
N ARG A 505 -9.67 -2.94 18.36
CA ARG A 505 -10.99 -3.43 17.96
C ARG A 505 -11.41 -4.56 18.86
N PHE A 506 -12.62 -4.51 19.38
CA PHE A 506 -13.31 -5.61 20.05
C PHE A 506 -14.45 -6.05 19.16
N TYR A 507 -14.56 -7.34 18.87
CA TYR A 507 -15.55 -7.82 17.91
C TYR A 507 -16.08 -9.20 18.23
N GLY A 508 -17.27 -9.47 17.71
CA GLY A 508 -17.77 -10.82 17.47
C GLY A 508 -18.10 -10.96 15.98
N THR A 509 -17.74 -12.07 15.35
CA THR A 509 -17.97 -12.31 13.92
C THR A 509 -18.77 -13.58 13.74
N TYR A 510 -19.89 -13.51 13.03
CA TYR A 510 -20.60 -14.67 12.50
C TYR A 510 -20.37 -14.75 10.99
N MET A 511 -19.96 -15.92 10.49
CA MET A 511 -19.82 -16.20 9.07
C MET A 511 -20.64 -17.42 8.68
N LYS A 512 -21.20 -17.39 7.46
CA LYS A 512 -21.96 -18.49 6.89
C LYS A 512 -21.61 -18.68 5.41
N VAL A 513 -21.17 -19.89 5.07
CA VAL A 513 -21.14 -20.41 3.70
C VAL A 513 -22.56 -20.86 3.36
N LYS A 514 -23.12 -20.37 2.25
CA LYS A 514 -24.46 -20.73 1.77
C LYS A 514 -24.38 -21.77 0.66
N GLU A 515 -23.70 -21.39 -0.42
CA GLU A 515 -23.37 -22.25 -1.55
C GLU A 515 -21.86 -22.44 -1.55
N ASN A 516 -21.35 -23.61 -1.94
CA ASN A 516 -19.94 -23.98 -1.74
C ASN A 516 -19.36 -24.79 -2.90
N GLY A 517 -19.82 -24.53 -4.11
CA GLY A 517 -19.45 -25.29 -5.31
C GLY A 517 -18.01 -25.08 -5.78
N ILE A 518 -17.39 -23.94 -5.47
CA ILE A 518 -16.10 -23.54 -6.04
C ILE A 518 -14.94 -24.02 -5.15
N SER A 519 -14.83 -23.50 -3.92
CA SER A 519 -13.71 -23.79 -3.03
C SER A 519 -13.89 -25.05 -2.18
N GLN A 520 -15.12 -25.57 -2.07
CA GLN A 520 -15.48 -26.66 -1.16
C GLN A 520 -15.01 -26.39 0.28
N PHE A 521 -15.08 -25.13 0.72
CA PHE A 521 -14.56 -24.68 2.01
C PHE A 521 -15.39 -25.20 3.18
N GLU A 522 -14.71 -25.60 4.27
CA GLU A 522 -15.36 -25.99 5.51
C GLU A 522 -14.69 -25.34 6.74
N PHE A 523 -15.54 -24.84 7.64
CA PHE A 523 -15.13 -24.49 9.00
C PHE A 523 -14.80 -25.76 9.80
N ALA A 524 -14.29 -25.58 11.02
CA ALA A 524 -14.04 -26.70 11.93
C ALA A 524 -15.28 -27.61 12.08
N ASP A 525 -15.03 -28.92 12.16
CA ASP A 525 -16.03 -29.99 12.23
C ASP A 525 -16.99 -30.08 11.03
N ALA A 526 -16.47 -29.81 9.82
CA ALA A 526 -17.22 -29.84 8.56
C ALA A 526 -18.47 -28.95 8.60
N LYS A 527 -18.39 -27.80 9.28
CA LYS A 527 -19.51 -26.85 9.41
C LYS A 527 -19.45 -25.81 8.31
N SER A 528 -20.63 -25.35 7.90
CA SER A 528 -20.80 -24.23 6.98
C SER A 528 -20.88 -22.88 7.68
N ASP A 529 -20.74 -22.82 9.01
CA ASP A 529 -20.71 -21.56 9.75
C ASP A 529 -19.59 -21.52 10.80
N GLN A 530 -19.36 -20.32 11.35
CA GLN A 530 -18.48 -20.09 12.47
C GLN A 530 -18.90 -18.83 13.22
N PHE A 531 -18.85 -18.87 14.55
CA PHE A 531 -18.87 -17.67 15.39
C PHE A 531 -17.53 -17.52 16.10
N THR A 532 -17.00 -16.30 16.09
CA THR A 532 -15.73 -15.96 16.74
C THR A 532 -15.86 -14.68 17.53
N VAL A 533 -14.99 -14.51 18.53
CA VAL A 533 -14.78 -13.26 19.25
C VAL A 533 -13.30 -12.94 19.27
N GLY A 534 -12.95 -11.67 19.33
CA GLY A 534 -11.54 -11.28 19.38
C GLY A 534 -11.29 -9.83 19.70
N VAL A 535 -10.01 -9.55 19.92
CA VAL A 535 -9.45 -8.22 20.12
C VAL A 535 -8.24 -8.08 19.18
N GLN A 536 -8.17 -6.99 18.42
CA GLN A 536 -7.10 -6.79 17.45
C GLN A 536 -6.63 -5.33 17.44
N ALA A 537 -5.32 -5.14 17.39
CA ALA A 537 -4.70 -3.86 17.09
C ALA A 537 -4.38 -3.75 15.60
N GLU A 538 -4.62 -2.59 15.02
CA GLU A 538 -4.11 -2.23 13.69
C GLU A 538 -3.46 -0.85 13.77
N VAL A 539 -2.25 -0.73 13.19
CA VAL A 539 -1.42 0.46 13.32
C VAL A 539 -0.69 0.72 12.01
N TRP A 540 -0.60 1.98 11.59
CA TRP A 540 0.38 2.45 10.61
C TRP A 540 0.93 3.81 11.02
N TRP A 541 2.15 4.13 10.61
CA TRP A 541 2.82 5.41 10.88
C TRP A 541 3.75 5.79 9.73
N LYS A 542 4.10 7.07 9.64
CA LYS A 542 5.00 7.66 8.63
C LYS A 542 5.91 8.70 9.24
#